data_AF-A0A2X2BRJ8-F1
#
_entry.id   AF-A0A2X2BRJ8-F1
#
_cell.length_a   1.000
_cell.length_b   1.000
_cell.length_c   1.000
_cell.angle_alpha   90.00
_cell.angle_beta   90.00
_cell.angle_gamma   90.00
#
_symmetry.space_group_name_H-M   'P 1'
#
loop_
_entity.id
_entity.type
_entity.pdbx_description
1 polymer ?
#
loop_
_entity_poly.entity_id
_entity_poly.type
_entity_poly.pdbx_seq_one_letter_code
_entity_poly.pdbx_strand_id
1 'polypeptide(L)'
;MAWKHQAKKIQELYSRYRFTHIGIDTTGIGHGVYEMVQDFAPRETMEIRYSLSMKTQLVLKMVDLVDEERIEWDREQKEITASFLAIRRDTTSKGGAMTFVADRSMENRSC
;
A
#
# COMPACT_ATOMS: atom_id res chain seq x y z
N MET A 1 -18.87 7.78 -1.32
CA MET A 1 -19.26 6.85 -0.23
C MET A 1 -18.10 5.97 0.25
N ALA A 2 -17.23 5.45 -0.63
CA ALA A 2 -16.18 4.50 -0.23
C ALA A 2 -15.07 5.07 0.68
N TRP A 3 -14.58 6.28 0.43
CA TRP A 3 -13.42 6.86 1.14
C TRP A 3 -13.73 7.30 2.58
N LYS A 4 -14.93 7.84 2.85
CA LYS A 4 -15.40 8.14 4.22
C LYS A 4 -15.40 6.91 5.12
N HIS A 5 -15.83 5.77 4.59
CA HIS A 5 -15.81 4.50 5.31
C HIS A 5 -14.39 4.01 5.61
N GLN A 6 -13.48 4.17 4.64
CA GLN A 6 -12.06 3.85 4.83
C GLN A 6 -11.42 4.72 5.91
N ALA A 7 -11.65 6.04 5.87
CA ALA A 7 -11.15 6.97 6.88
C ALA A 7 -11.67 6.62 8.28
N LYS A 8 -12.96 6.27 8.41
CA LYS A 8 -13.53 5.83 9.69
C LYS A 8 -12.86 4.56 10.22
N LYS A 9 -12.61 3.57 9.37
CA LYS A 9 -11.87 2.35 9.77
C LYS A 9 -10.45 2.67 10.24
N ILE A 10 -9.76 3.59 9.56
CA ILE A 10 -8.43 4.04 9.98
C ILE A 10 -8.52 4.74 11.34
N GLN A 11 -9.54 5.56 11.57
CA GLN A 11 -9.78 6.22 12.86
C GLN A 11 -10.03 5.21 14.00
N GLU A 12 -10.79 4.14 13.73
CA GLU A 12 -11.02 3.04 14.68
C GLU A 12 -9.74 2.26 15.01
N LEU A 13 -8.84 2.08 14.03
CA LEU A 13 -7.53 1.50 14.27
C LEU A 13 -6.63 2.46 15.05
N TYR A 14 -6.67 3.75 14.71
CA TYR A 14 -5.87 4.80 15.35
C TYR A 14 -6.19 4.96 16.83
N SER A 15 -7.44 4.75 17.24
CA SER A 15 -7.81 4.74 18.67
C SER A 15 -7.34 3.48 19.41
N ARG A 16 -7.10 2.37 18.69
CA ARG A 16 -6.67 1.09 19.26
C ARG A 16 -5.15 0.96 19.36
N TYR A 17 -4.42 1.52 18.40
CA TYR A 17 -2.97 1.34 18.27
C TYR A 17 -2.24 2.67 18.21
N ARG A 18 -1.00 2.68 18.69
CA ARG A 18 -0.13 3.86 18.61
C ARG A 18 0.59 3.88 17.26
N PHE A 19 0.04 4.61 16.30
CA PHE A 19 0.71 4.84 15.02
C PHE A 19 1.84 5.84 15.17
N THR A 20 2.95 5.58 14.47
CA THR A 20 4.07 6.53 14.31
C THR A 20 4.19 7.04 12.89
N HIS A 21 3.53 6.38 11.93
CA HIS A 21 3.55 6.73 10.53
C HIS A 21 2.30 6.16 9.84
N ILE A 22 1.64 6.98 9.02
CA ILE A 22 0.46 6.64 8.23
C ILE A 22 0.70 7.17 6.82
N GLY A 23 1.14 6.31 5.92
CA GLY A 23 1.35 6.65 4.52
C GLY A 23 0.10 6.40 3.69
N ILE A 24 -0.42 7.43 2.99
CA ILE A 24 -1.59 7.30 2.13
C ILE A 24 -1.22 7.61 0.67
N ASP A 25 -1.53 6.68 -0.23
CA ASP A 25 -1.38 6.88 -1.67
C ASP A 25 -2.37 7.93 -2.18
N THR A 26 -1.88 9.10 -2.58
CA THR A 26 -2.69 10.20 -3.10
C THR A 26 -2.64 10.31 -4.63
N THR A 27 -2.00 9.37 -5.32
CA THR A 27 -1.82 9.40 -6.79
C THR A 27 -3.13 9.19 -7.55
N GLY A 28 -4.15 8.64 -6.89
CA GLY A 28 -5.50 8.47 -7.43
C GLY A 28 -6.58 9.03 -6.50
N ILE A 29 -7.62 8.23 -6.25
CA ILE A 29 -8.81 8.64 -5.46
C ILE A 29 -8.49 8.80 -3.95
N GLY A 30 -7.29 8.40 -3.51
CA GLY A 30 -6.89 8.40 -2.10
C GLY A 30 -6.71 9.78 -1.46
N HIS A 31 -6.73 10.87 -2.24
CA HIS A 31 -6.62 12.23 -1.70
C HIS A 31 -7.71 12.56 -0.68
N GLY A 32 -8.96 12.15 -0.92
CA GLY A 32 -10.05 12.38 0.03
C GLY A 32 -9.94 11.55 1.32
N VAL A 33 -9.24 10.42 1.29
CA VAL A 33 -8.91 9.66 2.52
C VAL A 33 -7.80 10.37 3.28
N TYR A 34 -6.79 10.86 2.56
CA TYR A 34 -5.68 11.62 3.15
C TYR A 34 -6.17 12.85 3.92
N GLU A 35 -7.01 13.69 3.32
CA GLU A 35 -7.56 14.88 4.01
C GLU A 35 -8.26 14.49 5.32
N MET A 36 -9.12 13.48 5.29
CA MET A 36 -9.88 13.04 6.47
C MET A 36 -8.99 12.44 7.57
N VAL A 37 -7.90 11.76 7.20
CA VAL A 37 -6.98 11.16 8.17
C VAL A 37 -6.02 12.23 8.73
N GLN A 38 -5.61 13.19 7.91
CA GLN A 38 -4.83 14.35 8.32
C GLN A 38 -5.54 15.15 9.42
N ASP A 39 -6.87 15.27 9.35
CA ASP A 39 -7.66 16.03 10.32
C ASP A 39 -7.52 15.50 11.76
N PHE A 40 -7.39 14.18 11.95
CA PHE A 40 -7.28 13.57 13.28
C PHE A 40 -5.89 13.02 13.63
N ALA A 41 -5.01 12.82 12.65
CA ALA A 41 -3.64 12.33 12.82
C ALA A 41 -2.62 13.15 12.00
N PRO A 42 -2.54 14.49 12.19
CA PRO A 42 -1.76 15.37 11.30
C PRO A 42 -0.24 15.15 11.40
N ARG A 43 0.26 14.59 12.49
CA ARG A 43 1.72 14.39 12.70
C ARG A 43 2.20 13.07 12.12
N GLU A 44 1.33 12.08 12.11
CA GLU A 44 1.61 10.71 11.68
C GLU A 44 1.30 10.53 10.18
N THR A 45 0.37 11.32 9.64
CA THR A 45 -0.12 11.19 8.25
C THR A 45 0.81 11.86 7.26
N MET A 46 1.21 11.10 6.23
CA MET A 46 2.06 11.58 5.15
C MET A 46 1.50 11.15 3.79
N GLU A 47 1.51 12.07 2.83
CA GLU A 47 1.14 11.75 1.46
C GLU A 47 2.23 10.94 0.77
N ILE A 48 1.84 9.88 0.07
CA ILE A 48 2.71 9.12 -0.81
C ILE A 48 2.30 9.45 -2.25
N ARG A 49 3.15 10.22 -2.92
CA ARG A 49 3.02 10.51 -4.37
C ARG A 49 3.78 9.45 -5.13
N TYR A 50 3.09 8.56 -5.84
CA TYR A 50 3.78 7.48 -6.55
C TYR A 50 4.61 8.02 -7.70
N SER A 51 5.92 7.83 -7.60
CA SER A 51 6.82 7.79 -8.73
C SER A 51 7.22 6.34 -9.02
N LEU A 52 7.65 6.07 -10.25
CA LEU A 52 8.17 4.75 -10.63
C LEU A 52 9.35 4.33 -9.75
N SER A 53 10.20 5.29 -9.34
CA SER A 53 11.34 5.03 -8.45
C SER A 53 10.91 4.62 -7.05
N MET A 54 9.91 5.29 -6.46
CA MET A 54 9.39 4.92 -5.14
C MET A 54 8.80 3.51 -5.13
N LYS A 55 8.09 3.11 -6.19
CA LYS A 55 7.56 1.74 -6.31
C LYS A 55 8.67 0.70 -6.30
N THR A 56 9.75 0.96 -7.04
CA THR A 56 10.93 0.09 -7.06
C THR A 56 11.56 -0.02 -5.68
N GLN A 57 11.73 1.09 -4.96
CA GLN A 57 12.29 1.08 -3.60
C GLN A 57 11.42 0.30 -2.60
N LEU A 58 10.09 0.43 -2.67
CA LEU A 58 9.17 -0.32 -1.80
C LEU A 58 9.25 -1.83 -2.04
N VAL A 59 9.35 -2.26 -3.31
CA VAL A 59 9.49 -3.68 -3.64
C VAL A 59 10.84 -4.22 -3.19
N LEU A 60 11.93 -3.49 -3.44
CA LEU A 60 13.26 -3.90 -2.96
C LEU A 60 13.29 -4.01 -1.43
N LYS A 61 12.71 -3.04 -0.73
CA LYS A 61 12.62 -3.09 0.73
C LYS A 61 11.80 -4.29 1.22
N MET A 62 10.73 -4.65 0.50
CA MET A 62 9.95 -5.84 0.82
C MET A 62 10.76 -7.12 0.64
N VAL A 63 11.55 -7.24 -0.44
CA VAL A 63 12.45 -8.38 -0.66
C VAL A 63 13.44 -8.51 0.50
N ASP A 64 14.10 -7.41 0.89
CA ASP A 64 15.03 -7.41 2.02
C ASP A 64 14.36 -7.89 3.32
N LEU A 65 13.11 -7.47 3.58
CA LEU A 65 12.38 -7.86 4.79
C LEU A 65 12.00 -9.35 4.82
N VAL A 66 11.70 -9.94 3.65
CA VAL A 66 11.44 -11.38 3.50
C VAL A 66 12.72 -12.17 3.69
N ASP A 67 13.81 -11.75 3.04
CA ASP A 67 15.11 -12.44 3.10
C ASP A 67 15.72 -12.39 4.51
N GLU A 68 15.48 -11.32 5.26
CA GLU A 68 15.89 -11.20 6.67
C GLU A 68 14.93 -11.89 7.66
N GLU A 69 13.84 -12.53 7.20
CA GLU A 69 12.80 -13.16 8.04
C GLU A 69 12.17 -12.20 9.07
N ARG A 70 11.99 -10.92 8.71
CA ARG A 70 11.54 -9.86 9.65
C ARG A 70 10.04 -9.56 9.61
N ILE A 71 9.27 -10.44 8.98
CA ILE A 71 7.83 -10.26 8.78
C ILE A 71 7.09 -11.50 9.27
N GLU A 72 6.09 -11.28 10.10
CA GLU A 72 5.22 -12.33 10.64
C GLU A 72 3.76 -11.91 10.47
N TRP A 73 2.91 -12.85 10.10
CA TRP A 73 1.45 -12.68 10.04
C TRP A 73 0.76 -14.00 10.38
N ASP A 74 -0.54 -13.93 10.68
CA ASP A 74 -1.35 -15.10 10.97
C ASP A 74 -1.43 -16.01 9.74
N ARG A 75 -1.23 -17.32 9.93
CA ARG A 75 -1.30 -18.35 8.87
C ARG A 75 -2.62 -18.30 8.08
N GLU A 76 -3.71 -17.84 8.69
CA GLU A 76 -5.02 -17.72 8.05
C GLU A 76 -5.03 -16.63 6.95
N GLN A 77 -4.11 -15.65 7.01
CA GLN A 77 -4.02 -14.54 6.06
C GLN A 77 -3.28 -14.90 4.77
N LYS A 78 -3.77 -15.93 4.06
CA LYS A 78 -3.19 -16.41 2.79
C LYS A 78 -3.14 -15.35 1.68
N GLU A 79 -3.99 -14.32 1.76
CA GLU A 79 -4.05 -13.21 0.80
C GLU A 79 -2.76 -12.38 0.77
N ILE A 80 -2.05 -12.28 1.91
CA ILE A 80 -0.78 -11.54 2.00
C ILE A 80 0.28 -12.23 1.14
N THR A 81 0.45 -13.53 1.31
CA THR A 81 1.40 -14.32 0.52
C THR A 81 1.04 -14.30 -0.97
N ALA A 82 -0.25 -14.45 -1.31
CA ALA A 82 -0.70 -14.36 -2.71
C ALA A 82 -0.39 -12.99 -3.33
N SER A 83 -0.57 -11.91 -2.57
CA SER A 83 -0.27 -10.54 -3.04
C SER A 83 1.21 -10.33 -3.33
N PHE A 84 2.10 -10.93 -2.55
CA PHE A 84 3.54 -10.87 -2.78
C PHE A 84 3.97 -11.68 -4.00
N LEU A 85 3.44 -12.89 -4.19
CA LEU A 85 3.73 -13.73 -5.35
C LEU A 85 3.22 -13.14 -6.68
N ALA A 86 2.22 -12.25 -6.62
CA ALA A 86 1.69 -11.56 -7.81
C ALA A 86 2.58 -10.43 -8.33
N ILE A 87 3.60 -9.99 -7.58
CA ILE A 87 4.51 -8.92 -8.00
C ILE A 87 5.47 -9.48 -9.06
N ARG A 88 5.42 -8.93 -10.28
CA ARG A 88 6.30 -9.31 -11.39
C ARG A 88 7.20 -8.16 -11.81
N ARG A 89 8.39 -8.49 -12.31
CA ARG A 89 9.32 -7.53 -12.90
C ARG A 89 8.93 -7.32 -14.36
N ASP A 90 8.82 -6.06 -14.75
CA ASP A 90 8.51 -5.65 -16.12
C ASP A 90 9.54 -4.62 -16.60
N THR A 91 9.80 -4.59 -17.90
CA THR A 91 10.80 -3.69 -18.49
C THR A 91 10.09 -2.60 -19.28
N THR A 92 10.32 -1.34 -18.91
CA THR A 92 9.68 -0.21 -19.62
C THR A 92 10.10 -0.18 -21.09
N SER A 93 9.12 -0.08 -21.98
CA SER A 93 9.26 -0.25 -23.44
C SER A 93 10.07 0.85 -24.14
N LYS A 94 10.49 1.90 -23.42
CA LYS A 94 11.18 3.07 -24.00
C LYS A 94 12.53 3.42 -23.37
N GLY A 95 13.07 2.62 -22.44
CA GLY A 95 14.32 3.01 -21.80
C GLY A 95 15.05 1.96 -20.95
N GLY A 96 14.63 0.69 -20.97
CA GLY A 96 15.37 -0.39 -20.29
C GLY A 96 15.37 -0.33 -18.75
N ALA A 97 14.70 0.66 -18.16
CA ALA A 97 14.55 0.74 -16.71
C ALA A 97 13.65 -0.40 -16.22
N MET A 98 14.15 -1.20 -15.29
CA MET A 98 13.38 -2.24 -14.62
C MET A 98 12.32 -1.61 -13.72
N THR A 99 11.09 -2.07 -13.90
CA THR A 99 9.91 -1.66 -13.14
C THR A 99 9.24 -2.89 -12.54
N PHE A 100 8.42 -2.69 -11.51
CA PHE A 100 7.63 -3.77 -10.93
C PHE A 100 6.15 -3.51 -11.21
N VAL A 101 5.44 -4.52 -11.70
CA VAL A 101 4.01 -4.49 -11.97
C VAL A 101 3.37 -5.56 -11.09
N ALA A 102 2.34 -5.15 -10.33
CA ALA A 102 1.52 -6.08 -9.59
C ALA A 102 0.25 -6.24 -10.40
N ASP A 103 0.08 -7.40 -11.02
CA ASP A 103 -1.12 -7.71 -11.80
C ASP A 103 -2.22 -8.09 -10.81
N ARG A 104 -2.90 -7.09 -10.27
CA ARG A 104 -4.15 -7.32 -9.55
C ARG A 104 -5.23 -7.32 -10.61
N SER A 105 -5.58 -8.48 -11.15
CA SER A 105 -6.84 -8.61 -11.88
C SER A 105 -7.93 -8.17 -10.91
N MET A 106 -8.46 -6.96 -11.09
CA MET A 106 -9.75 -6.58 -10.53
C MET A 106 -10.78 -7.44 -11.23
N GLU A 107 -10.88 -8.70 -10.80
CA GLU A 107 -12.03 -9.51 -11.11
C GLU A 107 -13.18 -8.87 -10.36
N ASN A 108 -13.94 -8.08 -11.14
CA ASN A 108 -15.19 -7.50 -10.77
C ASN A 108 -16.11 -8.64 -10.33
N ARG A 109 -16.13 -8.95 -9.02
CA ARG A 109 -17.17 -9.79 -8.41
C ARG A 109 -18.47 -8.99 -8.37
N SER A 110 -19.00 -8.68 -9.54
CA SER A 110 -20.40 -8.37 -9.74
C SER A 110 -21.09 -9.68 -10.08
N CYS A 111 -21.94 -10.08 -9.14
CA CYS A 111 -23.03 -11.06 -9.16
C CYS A 111 -23.48 -11.57 -10.53
#